data_AF-A0A831PE15-F1
#
_entry.id   AF-A0A831PE15-F1
#
_cell.length_a   1.000
_cell.length_b   1.000
_cell.length_c   1.000
_cell.angle_alpha   90.00
_cell.angle_beta   90.00
_cell.angle_gamma   90.00
#
_symmetry.space_group_name_H-M   'P 1'
#
loop_
_entity.id
_entity.type
_entity.pdbx_description
1 polymer ?
#
loop_
_entity_poly.entity_id
_entity_poly.type
_entity_poly.pdbx_seq_one_letter_code
_entity_poly.pdbx_strand_id
1 'polypeptide(L)'
;MPSKRGKESSGGKCIDLQNVAQYLHLLCFYKANIAAVLATGLQLTEVRNLEEDFIERYNAWVEELVEKRLLPKDKKGNYLLTLAHFQTCDTPLSSKLDCLVEARENMRNFALPFKELRGMFRLLPAFEMMADLADKTLKVKVGKDRNDYVFAVVDALDVLGASQTMAINREFYATARGRILGPTQLYVLAASILALHKAVDVKAKLVLQKGKFFTSVAVDGGALPWHYAKFYVELVRADSRYAEAVASSLLTYMNLTYMNTHDPARLYEIVRNMTYAKDRKKLSEREAEALSLLLEYEAGGK
;
A
#
# COMPACT_ATOMS: atom_id res chain seq x y z
N MET A 1 20.54 24.11 48.60
CA MET A 1 20.15 24.86 47.39
C MET A 1 19.56 23.87 46.38
N PRO A 2 18.28 23.95 46.02
CA PRO A 2 17.68 23.00 45.08
C PRO A 2 18.10 23.33 43.65
N SER A 3 18.44 22.28 42.89
CA SER A 3 18.90 22.37 41.51
C SER A 3 17.79 22.88 40.58
N LYS A 4 18.19 23.76 39.67
CA LYS A 4 17.33 24.35 38.64
C LYS A 4 16.73 23.24 37.77
N ARG A 5 15.41 23.05 37.88
CA ARG A 5 14.57 22.48 36.81
C ARG A 5 14.80 23.32 35.56
N GLY A 6 15.59 22.79 34.63
CA GLY A 6 15.81 23.38 33.32
C GLY A 6 14.57 23.20 32.45
N LYS A 7 13.79 24.27 32.30
CA LYS A 7 12.88 24.59 31.19
C LYS A 7 12.01 23.44 30.66
N GLU A 8 10.84 23.26 31.28
CA GLU A 8 9.65 22.88 30.53
C GLU A 8 9.23 24.02 29.57
N SER A 9 8.49 23.61 28.53
CA SER A 9 7.72 24.41 27.57
C SER A 9 8.46 25.08 26.41
N SER A 10 8.78 24.27 25.39
CA SER A 10 8.42 24.66 24.03
C SER A 10 7.10 23.93 23.70
N GLY A 11 5.99 24.63 23.89
CA GLY A 11 4.65 24.10 24.21
C GLY A 11 3.83 23.52 23.05
N GLY A 12 4.35 22.49 22.37
CA GLY A 12 3.56 21.65 21.47
C GLY A 12 3.11 20.35 22.15
N LYS A 13 1.90 19.87 21.88
CA LYS A 13 1.42 18.55 22.31
C LYS A 13 2.28 17.47 21.65
N CYS A 14 2.87 16.59 22.45
CA CYS A 14 3.59 15.45 21.95
C CYS A 14 2.62 14.39 21.40
N ILE A 15 2.91 13.88 20.21
CA ILE A 15 2.27 12.72 19.59
C ILE A 15 3.24 11.55 19.70
N ASP A 16 2.85 10.56 20.48
CA ASP A 16 3.63 9.36 20.82
C ASP A 16 2.78 8.10 20.67
N LEU A 17 3.34 6.93 20.99
CA LEU A 17 2.63 5.64 20.89
C LEU A 17 1.37 5.57 21.76
N GLN A 18 1.26 6.35 22.84
CA GLN A 18 0.10 6.32 23.73
C GLN A 18 -1.10 7.04 23.13
N ASN A 19 -0.87 8.03 22.27
CA ASN A 19 -1.93 8.89 21.73
C ASN A 19 -2.02 8.93 20.19
N VAL A 20 -1.12 8.23 19.48
CA VAL A 20 -1.06 8.19 18.00
C VAL A 20 -2.38 7.75 17.36
N ALA A 21 -3.19 6.93 18.05
CA ALA A 21 -4.52 6.51 17.59
C ALA A 21 -5.41 7.70 17.18
N GLN A 22 -5.30 8.83 17.87
CA GLN A 22 -6.10 10.05 17.59
C GLN A 22 -5.69 10.74 16.29
N TYR A 23 -4.51 10.40 15.75
CA TYR A 23 -3.88 11.07 14.62
C TYR A 23 -3.58 10.13 13.46
N LEU A 24 -4.06 8.89 13.46
CA LEU A 24 -3.84 7.96 12.35
C LEU A 24 -4.47 8.42 11.03
N HIS A 25 -5.48 9.31 11.11
CA HIS A 25 -6.01 10.03 9.95
C HIS A 25 -5.00 11.07 9.39
N LEU A 26 -3.88 11.28 10.07
CA LEU A 26 -2.67 11.97 9.64
C LEU A 26 -1.97 11.22 8.49
N LEU A 27 -1.82 11.71 7.25
CA LEU A 27 -1.15 10.90 6.19
C LEU A 27 0.24 10.38 6.60
N CYS A 28 1.02 11.19 7.32
CA CYS A 28 2.31 10.80 7.87
C CYS A 28 2.20 9.69 8.92
N PHE A 29 1.24 9.77 9.85
CA PHE A 29 1.01 8.74 10.85
C PHE A 29 0.39 7.48 10.25
N TYR A 30 -0.50 7.63 9.25
CA TYR A 30 -0.99 6.53 8.43
C TYR A 30 0.17 5.79 7.76
N LYS A 31 1.06 6.50 7.06
CA LYS A 31 2.24 5.90 6.42
C LYS A 31 3.18 5.23 7.44
N ALA A 32 3.41 5.87 8.58
CA ALA A 32 4.18 5.28 9.66
C ALA A 32 3.51 4.00 10.20
N ASN A 33 2.19 3.99 10.32
CA ASN A 33 1.42 2.81 10.74
C ASN A 33 1.49 1.68 9.70
N ILE A 34 1.37 2.01 8.41
CA ILE A 34 1.56 1.01 7.35
C ILE A 34 2.98 0.46 7.35
N ALA A 35 4.01 1.29 7.55
CA ALA A 35 5.38 0.81 7.70
C ALA A 35 5.52 -0.15 8.90
N ALA A 36 4.96 0.22 10.06
CA ALA A 36 4.93 -0.62 11.25
C ALA A 36 4.27 -1.98 10.97
N VAL A 37 3.10 -1.98 10.32
CA VAL A 37 2.36 -3.19 9.94
C VAL A 37 3.17 -4.05 8.98
N LEU A 38 3.77 -3.46 7.93
CA LEU A 38 4.54 -4.21 6.95
C LEU A 38 5.82 -4.83 7.51
N ALA A 39 6.43 -4.15 8.47
CA ALA A 39 7.68 -4.58 9.06
C ALA A 39 7.47 -5.61 10.18
N THR A 40 6.48 -5.38 11.04
CA THR A 40 6.32 -6.11 12.31
C THR A 40 5.05 -6.94 12.40
N GLY A 41 4.06 -6.67 11.55
CA GLY A 41 2.71 -7.22 11.68
C GLY A 41 1.90 -6.59 12.82
N LEU A 42 2.34 -5.46 13.36
CA LEU A 42 1.69 -4.71 14.44
C LEU A 42 1.36 -3.28 14.00
N GLN A 43 0.23 -2.77 14.47
CA GLN A 43 -0.08 -1.34 14.39
C GLN A 43 0.71 -0.55 15.42
N LEU A 44 0.91 0.75 15.19
CA LEU A 44 1.56 1.64 16.17
C LEU A 44 0.83 1.65 17.52
N THR A 45 -0.50 1.49 17.51
CA THR A 45 -1.35 1.44 18.71
C THR A 45 -1.22 0.13 19.49
N GLU A 46 -0.66 -0.91 18.89
CA GLU A 46 -0.48 -2.24 19.47
C GLU A 46 0.92 -2.45 20.04
N VAL A 47 1.85 -1.50 19.82
CA VAL A 47 3.23 -1.61 20.31
C VAL A 47 3.27 -1.52 21.84
N ARG A 48 3.59 -2.66 22.48
CA ARG A 48 3.78 -2.76 23.95
C ARG A 48 5.24 -2.96 24.34
N ASN A 49 5.97 -3.76 23.56
CA ASN A 49 7.39 -4.03 23.76
C ASN A 49 8.20 -3.39 22.62
N LEU A 50 8.98 -2.35 22.96
CA LEU A 50 9.67 -1.51 21.99
C LEU A 50 10.96 -2.12 21.46
N GLU A 51 11.81 -2.63 22.36
CA GLU A 51 13.16 -3.08 22.01
C GLU A 51 13.15 -4.41 21.26
N GLU A 52 12.74 -5.47 21.95
CA GLU A 52 12.90 -6.85 21.48
C GLU A 52 11.89 -7.22 20.39
N ASP A 53 10.67 -6.67 20.43
CA ASP A 53 9.62 -7.05 19.48
C ASP A 53 9.48 -6.08 18.30
N PHE A 54 9.49 -4.77 18.55
CA PHE A 54 9.18 -3.81 17.50
C PHE A 54 10.43 -3.34 16.73
N ILE A 55 11.43 -2.79 17.42
CA ILE A 55 12.62 -2.22 16.79
C ILE A 55 13.43 -3.29 16.06
N GLU A 56 13.63 -4.46 16.67
CA GLU A 56 14.37 -5.57 16.04
C GLU A 56 13.71 -6.01 14.74
N ARG A 57 12.41 -6.34 14.77
CA ARG A 57 11.65 -6.77 13.57
C ARG A 57 11.60 -5.69 12.51
N TYR A 58 11.42 -4.44 12.93
CA TYR A 58 11.41 -3.32 12.00
C TYR A 58 12.76 -3.17 11.28
N ASN A 59 13.85 -3.19 12.04
CA ASN A 59 15.19 -3.05 11.49
C ASN A 59 15.58 -4.26 10.60
N ALA A 60 15.17 -5.47 10.97
CA ALA A 60 15.33 -6.65 10.12
C ALA A 60 14.62 -6.50 8.77
N TRP A 61 13.42 -5.91 8.76
CA TRP A 61 12.74 -5.60 7.49
C TRP A 61 13.47 -4.52 6.68
N VAL A 62 14.00 -3.48 7.32
CA VAL A 62 14.85 -2.47 6.64
C VAL A 62 16.07 -3.12 6.00
N GLU A 63 16.69 -4.08 6.68
CA GLU A 63 17.81 -4.87 6.14
C GLU A 63 17.40 -5.71 4.94
N GLU A 64 16.27 -6.40 5.03
CA GLU A 64 15.70 -7.17 3.92
C GLU A 64 15.45 -6.28 2.69
N LEU A 65 14.92 -5.06 2.89
CA LEU A 65 14.70 -4.09 1.81
C LEU A 65 16.03 -3.68 1.14
N VAL A 66 17.09 -3.51 1.91
CA VAL A 66 18.43 -3.20 1.39
C VAL A 66 18.99 -4.40 0.59
N GLU A 67 18.90 -5.61 1.13
CA GLU A 67 19.35 -6.83 0.47
C GLU A 67 18.63 -7.06 -0.86
N LYS A 68 17.31 -6.87 -0.86
CA LYS A 68 16.46 -6.97 -2.06
C LYS A 68 16.61 -5.77 -3.00
N ARG A 69 17.52 -4.83 -2.73
CA ARG A 69 17.75 -3.60 -3.52
C ARG A 69 16.48 -2.75 -3.70
N LEU A 70 15.58 -2.81 -2.73
CA LEU A 70 14.40 -1.96 -2.61
C LEU A 70 14.74 -0.63 -1.93
N LEU A 71 15.79 -0.62 -1.13
CA LEU A 71 16.34 0.56 -0.48
C LEU A 71 17.84 0.69 -0.80
N PRO A 72 18.35 1.89 -1.18
CA PRO A 72 19.78 2.10 -1.38
C PRO A 72 20.59 1.86 -0.10
N LYS A 73 21.72 1.15 -0.21
CA LYS A 73 22.57 0.78 0.93
C LYS A 73 23.08 1.98 1.74
N ASP A 74 23.47 3.03 1.04
CA ASP A 74 23.94 4.30 1.60
C ASP A 74 22.89 5.01 2.46
N LYS A 75 21.61 4.67 2.27
CA LYS A 75 20.49 5.25 3.03
C LYS A 75 20.00 4.37 4.17
N LYS A 76 20.55 3.15 4.36
CA LYS A 76 20.11 2.21 5.42
C LYS A 76 20.03 2.89 6.80
N GLY A 77 21.11 3.57 7.19
CA GLY A 77 21.21 4.21 8.51
C GLY A 77 20.14 5.27 8.79
N ASN A 78 19.53 5.85 7.75
CA ASN A 78 18.49 6.87 7.90
C ASN A 78 17.12 6.30 8.32
N TYR A 79 16.96 4.97 8.33
CA TYR A 79 15.69 4.33 8.71
C TYR A 79 15.83 3.31 9.83
N LEU A 80 17.05 3.01 10.29
CA LEU A 80 17.21 2.12 11.43
C LEU A 80 16.70 2.81 12.69
N LEU A 81 15.73 2.20 13.35
CA LEU A 81 15.17 2.70 14.57
C LEU A 81 16.04 2.34 15.78
N THR A 82 16.08 3.24 16.75
CA THR A 82 16.71 3.03 18.05
C THR A 82 15.75 3.52 19.13
N LEU A 83 15.98 3.12 20.38
CA LEU A 83 15.19 3.60 21.52
C LEU A 83 15.10 5.12 21.62
N ALA A 84 16.21 5.81 21.32
CA ALA A 84 16.27 7.26 21.38
C ALA A 84 15.20 7.92 20.48
N HIS A 85 14.88 7.29 19.34
CA HIS A 85 13.85 7.78 18.40
C HIS A 85 12.42 7.70 18.95
N PHE A 86 12.20 7.00 20.07
CA PHE A 86 10.91 6.90 20.76
C PHE A 86 10.88 7.67 22.10
N GLN A 87 12.00 8.20 22.56
CA GLN A 87 12.14 8.85 23.87
C GLN A 87 12.02 10.37 23.79
N THR A 88 12.49 10.99 22.69
CA THR A 88 12.42 12.44 22.52
C THR A 88 11.30 12.81 21.55
N CYS A 89 10.42 13.72 21.99
CA CYS A 89 9.31 14.22 21.20
C CYS A 89 9.58 15.67 20.78
N ASP A 90 10.63 15.84 19.99
CA ASP A 90 11.22 17.12 19.61
C ASP A 90 11.03 17.45 18.12
N THR A 91 10.69 16.46 17.28
CA THR A 91 10.38 16.67 15.88
C THR A 91 9.07 17.45 15.73
N PRO A 92 9.08 18.68 15.19
CA PRO A 92 7.85 19.43 14.96
C PRO A 92 7.02 18.75 13.86
N LEU A 93 5.69 18.71 14.04
CA LEU A 93 4.81 18.24 12.98
C LEU A 93 5.04 19.09 11.72
N SER A 94 5.41 18.42 10.63
CA SER A 94 5.71 19.09 9.37
C SER A 94 4.49 19.88 8.90
N SER A 95 4.65 21.18 8.70
CA SER A 95 3.64 22.03 8.08
C SER A 95 3.55 21.80 6.56
N LYS A 96 4.35 20.88 6.00
CA LYS A 96 4.28 20.50 4.60
C LYS A 96 3.03 19.64 4.40
N LEU A 97 2.36 19.87 3.26
CA LEU A 97 1.14 19.17 2.88
C LEU A 97 1.26 17.65 2.91
N ASP A 98 2.47 17.11 2.78
CA ASP A 98 2.75 15.67 2.72
C ASP A 98 2.31 14.89 3.98
N CYS A 99 2.12 15.57 5.12
CA CYS A 99 1.66 14.97 6.38
C CYS A 99 0.16 15.19 6.64
N LEU A 100 -0.48 16.17 5.99
CA LEU A 100 -1.82 16.69 6.35
C LEU A 100 -2.92 16.36 5.31
N VAL A 101 -2.67 15.49 4.34
CA VAL A 101 -3.54 15.32 3.16
C VAL A 101 -4.94 14.83 3.48
N GLU A 102 -5.14 14.00 4.50
CA GLU A 102 -6.47 13.54 4.91
C GLU A 102 -7.32 14.66 5.55
N ALA A 103 -6.70 15.70 6.13
CA ALA A 103 -7.43 16.90 6.53
C ALA A 103 -8.02 17.66 5.31
N ARG A 104 -7.53 17.39 4.10
CA ARG A 104 -7.90 18.14 2.89
C ARG A 104 -9.16 17.63 2.18
N GLU A 105 -9.52 16.34 2.27
CA GLU A 105 -10.80 15.86 1.72
C GLU A 105 -11.99 16.53 2.42
N ASN A 106 -11.85 16.86 3.71
CA ASN A 106 -12.85 17.62 4.48
C ASN A 106 -12.60 19.15 4.51
N MET A 107 -11.42 19.66 4.11
CA MET A 107 -11.06 21.09 4.23
C MET A 107 -10.48 21.68 2.93
N ARG A 108 -11.27 21.71 1.86
CA ARG A 108 -10.88 22.26 0.54
C ARG A 108 -10.47 23.75 0.54
N ASN A 109 -10.74 24.53 1.60
CA ASN A 109 -10.60 26.00 1.59
C ASN A 109 -9.56 26.62 2.54
N PHE A 110 -8.71 25.85 3.20
CA PHE A 110 -7.91 26.38 4.31
C PHE A 110 -6.41 26.12 4.15
N ALA A 111 -5.71 26.89 3.32
CA ALA A 111 -4.24 26.95 3.38
C ALA A 111 -3.73 27.81 4.56
N LEU A 112 -4.60 28.62 5.18
CA LEU A 112 -4.27 29.58 6.24
C LEU A 112 -4.16 28.98 7.67
N PRO A 113 -5.03 28.06 8.15
CA PRO A 113 -4.99 27.53 9.52
C PRO A 113 -3.82 26.56 9.79
N PHE A 114 -3.29 25.91 8.74
CA PHE A 114 -2.15 24.98 8.92
C PHE A 114 -0.83 25.68 9.26
N LYS A 115 -0.71 26.98 8.95
CA LYS A 115 0.41 27.79 9.46
C LYS A 115 0.34 27.97 10.97
N GLU A 116 -0.87 27.98 11.55
CA GLU A 116 -1.12 28.17 12.98
C GLU A 116 -0.85 26.89 13.79
N LEU A 117 -0.94 25.70 13.17
CA LEU A 117 -0.54 24.42 13.78
C LEU A 117 0.98 24.26 13.96
N ARG A 118 1.79 25.17 13.39
CA ARG A 118 3.25 25.09 13.45
C ARG A 118 3.73 25.25 14.89
N GLY A 119 4.33 24.19 15.43
CA GLY A 119 4.80 24.14 16.81
C GLY A 119 3.73 23.79 17.84
N MET A 120 2.46 23.62 17.44
CA MET A 120 1.40 23.11 18.31
C MET A 120 1.50 21.61 18.56
N PHE A 121 2.11 20.87 17.62
CA PHE A 121 2.31 19.42 17.73
C PHE A 121 3.76 19.05 17.46
N ARG A 122 4.22 18.06 18.21
CA ARG A 122 5.50 17.38 18.00
C ARG A 122 5.26 15.89 17.90
N LEU A 123 6.15 15.18 17.25
CA LEU A 123 6.09 13.74 17.08
C LEU A 123 7.43 13.11 17.43
N LEU A 124 7.40 11.80 17.68
CA LEU A 124 8.59 10.98 17.83
C LEU A 124 9.36 10.91 16.50
N PRO A 125 10.69 11.12 16.46
CA PRO A 125 11.51 10.94 15.26
C PRO A 125 11.25 9.63 14.53
N ALA A 126 10.93 8.55 15.27
CA ALA A 126 10.56 7.26 14.70
C ALA A 126 9.39 7.36 13.70
N PHE A 127 8.36 8.16 13.98
CA PHE A 127 7.21 8.31 13.08
C PHE A 127 7.60 8.98 11.75
N GLU A 128 8.47 9.99 11.78
CA GLU A 128 8.97 10.62 10.55
C GLU A 128 9.80 9.63 9.72
N MET A 129 10.70 8.90 10.36
CA MET A 129 11.55 7.90 9.69
C MET A 129 10.73 6.78 9.06
N MET A 130 9.71 6.28 9.77
CA MET A 130 8.80 5.24 9.27
C MET A 130 7.95 5.74 8.10
N ALA A 131 7.41 6.96 8.18
CA ALA A 131 6.64 7.56 7.10
C ALA A 131 7.49 7.76 5.84
N ASP A 132 8.72 8.26 5.98
CA ASP A 132 9.65 8.45 4.86
C ASP A 132 10.11 7.11 4.26
N LEU A 133 10.28 6.06 5.07
CA LEU A 133 10.55 4.72 4.56
C LEU A 133 9.38 4.20 3.72
N ALA A 134 8.14 4.33 4.22
CA ALA A 134 6.95 3.95 3.46
C ALA A 134 6.87 4.71 2.14
N ASP A 135 7.13 6.02 2.16
CA ASP A 135 7.14 6.84 0.95
C ASP A 135 8.18 6.43 -0.09
N LYS A 136 9.27 5.80 0.33
CA LYS A 136 10.34 5.35 -0.58
C LYS A 136 10.13 3.94 -1.11
N THR A 137 9.47 3.10 -0.33
CA THR A 137 9.39 1.66 -0.59
C THR A 137 8.03 1.23 -1.16
N LEU A 138 6.96 1.96 -0.85
CA LEU A 138 5.58 1.61 -1.19
C LEU A 138 5.05 2.34 -2.43
N LYS A 139 5.98 2.74 -3.31
CA LYS A 139 5.67 3.44 -4.55
C LYS A 139 5.60 2.48 -5.73
N VAL A 140 4.52 2.56 -6.49
CA VAL A 140 4.31 1.82 -7.73
C VAL A 140 4.41 2.76 -8.92
N LYS A 141 5.04 2.29 -10.00
CA LYS A 141 5.20 3.07 -11.23
C LYS A 141 3.90 3.01 -12.02
N VAL A 142 3.37 4.17 -12.44
CA VAL A 142 2.09 4.28 -13.15
C VAL A 142 2.20 4.86 -14.56
N GLY A 143 3.34 5.45 -14.89
CA GLY A 143 3.61 5.99 -16.22
C GLY A 143 5.02 5.67 -16.71
N LYS A 144 5.29 5.99 -17.98
CA LYS A 144 6.61 5.77 -18.59
C LYS A 144 7.66 6.74 -18.04
N ASP A 145 7.22 7.93 -17.62
CA ASP A 145 8.09 8.96 -17.07
C ASP A 145 8.82 8.47 -15.81
N ARG A 146 10.10 8.87 -15.69
CA ARG A 146 10.98 8.42 -14.61
C ARG A 146 10.48 8.79 -13.22
N ASN A 147 9.62 9.80 -13.10
CA ASN A 147 9.10 10.29 -11.83
C ASN A 147 7.61 9.95 -11.62
N ASP A 148 7.02 9.14 -12.49
CA ASP A 148 5.59 8.84 -12.42
C ASP A 148 5.31 7.64 -11.51
N TYR A 149 5.37 7.91 -10.21
CA TYR A 149 5.09 6.95 -9.16
C TYR A 149 3.94 7.45 -8.28
N VAL A 150 3.17 6.49 -7.78
CA VAL A 150 2.15 6.72 -6.76
C VAL A 150 2.45 5.84 -5.56
N PHE A 151 2.30 6.39 -4.37
CA PHE A 151 2.15 5.55 -3.18
C PHE A 151 0.84 4.78 -3.31
N ALA A 152 0.85 3.47 -3.09
CA ALA A 152 -0.33 2.62 -3.24
C ALA A 152 -0.36 1.55 -2.16
N VAL A 153 -1.44 1.43 -1.38
CA VAL A 153 -1.59 0.45 -0.28
C VAL A 153 -3.00 -0.15 -0.35
N VAL A 154 -3.12 -1.46 -0.11
CA VAL A 154 -4.41 -2.12 0.13
C VAL A 154 -4.67 -2.13 1.64
N ASP A 155 -5.45 -1.17 2.12
CA ASP A 155 -5.82 -1.05 3.52
C ASP A 155 -7.00 -1.96 3.85
N ALA A 156 -6.74 -2.97 4.69
CA ALA A 156 -7.75 -3.87 5.23
C ALA A 156 -7.61 -4.01 6.75
N LEU A 157 -6.97 -3.05 7.42
CA LEU A 157 -6.62 -3.15 8.85
C LEU A 157 -7.84 -3.35 9.73
N ASP A 158 -8.88 -2.55 9.51
CA ASP A 158 -10.11 -2.58 10.32
C ASP A 158 -10.87 -3.91 10.24
N VAL A 159 -10.67 -4.68 9.16
CA VAL A 159 -11.48 -5.86 8.85
C VAL A 159 -10.68 -7.16 9.00
N LEU A 160 -9.40 -7.16 8.65
CA LEU A 160 -8.53 -8.34 8.62
C LEU A 160 -7.37 -8.28 9.63
N GLY A 161 -7.16 -7.13 10.27
CA GLY A 161 -6.04 -6.90 11.17
C GLY A 161 -4.68 -6.74 10.46
N ALA A 162 -3.64 -6.51 11.26
CA ALA A 162 -2.31 -6.16 10.77
C ALA A 162 -1.60 -7.31 10.04
N SER A 163 -1.67 -8.54 10.56
CA SER A 163 -0.96 -9.70 9.98
C SER A 163 -1.41 -10.02 8.55
N GLN A 164 -2.72 -10.08 8.31
CA GLN A 164 -3.26 -10.37 6.99
C GLN A 164 -3.10 -9.17 6.04
N THR A 165 -3.29 -7.94 6.53
CA THR A 165 -2.99 -6.71 5.76
C THR A 165 -1.53 -6.67 5.31
N MET A 166 -0.59 -7.09 6.16
CA MET A 166 0.82 -7.22 5.81
C MET A 166 1.02 -8.23 4.67
N ALA A 167 0.42 -9.43 4.76
CA ALA A 167 0.55 -10.46 3.74
C ALA A 167 0.03 -9.99 2.36
N ILE A 168 -1.17 -9.38 2.35
CA ILE A 168 -1.80 -8.81 1.15
C ILE A 168 -0.89 -7.77 0.50
N ASN A 169 -0.38 -6.81 1.27
CA ASN A 169 0.44 -5.75 0.72
C ASN A 169 1.81 -6.24 0.26
N ARG A 170 2.44 -7.20 0.96
CA ARG A 170 3.69 -7.82 0.51
C ARG A 170 3.51 -8.48 -0.86
N GLU A 171 2.41 -9.19 -1.08
CA GLU A 171 2.09 -9.78 -2.39
C GLU A 171 1.76 -8.71 -3.45
N PHE A 172 1.04 -7.65 -3.07
CA PHE A 172 0.72 -6.52 -3.94
C PHE A 172 1.98 -5.86 -4.48
N TYR A 173 2.91 -5.50 -3.61
CA TYR A 173 4.17 -4.89 -4.05
C TYR A 173 5.07 -5.86 -4.80
N ALA A 174 5.17 -7.13 -4.38
CA ALA A 174 5.96 -8.12 -5.10
C ALA A 174 5.47 -8.30 -6.54
N THR A 175 4.15 -8.26 -6.74
CA THR A 175 3.49 -8.37 -8.04
C THR A 175 3.66 -7.09 -8.86
N ALA A 176 3.44 -5.91 -8.27
CA ALA A 176 3.54 -4.63 -8.98
C ALA A 176 4.97 -4.16 -9.27
N ARG A 177 5.96 -4.61 -8.50
CA ARG A 177 7.34 -4.11 -8.53
C ARG A 177 7.95 -4.17 -9.93
N GLY A 178 8.46 -3.06 -10.44
CA GLY A 178 9.15 -3.01 -11.73
C GLY A 178 8.24 -3.01 -12.96
N ARG A 179 6.91 -3.05 -12.76
CA ARG A 179 5.90 -2.93 -13.82
C ARG A 179 5.35 -1.51 -13.84
N ILE A 180 4.76 -1.12 -14.97
CA ILE A 180 3.99 0.12 -15.11
C ILE A 180 2.52 -0.25 -15.07
N LEU A 181 1.83 0.12 -13.99
CA LEU A 181 0.41 -0.21 -13.78
C LEU A 181 -0.41 1.07 -13.65
N GLY A 182 -1.33 1.29 -14.59
CA GLY A 182 -2.30 2.38 -14.48
C GLY A 182 -3.29 2.18 -13.33
N PRO A 183 -4.09 3.21 -12.99
CA PRO A 183 -5.04 3.15 -11.86
C PRO A 183 -6.00 1.96 -11.92
N THR A 184 -6.55 1.65 -13.11
CA THR A 184 -7.42 0.48 -13.33
C THR A 184 -6.70 -0.83 -13.02
N GLN A 185 -5.45 -0.96 -13.45
CA GLN A 185 -4.65 -2.15 -13.19
C GLN A 185 -4.35 -2.31 -11.70
N LEU A 186 -4.03 -1.22 -11.00
CA LEU A 186 -3.83 -1.24 -9.55
C LEU A 186 -5.10 -1.63 -8.79
N TYR A 187 -6.26 -1.12 -9.20
CA TYR A 187 -7.55 -1.48 -8.61
C TYR A 187 -7.86 -2.97 -8.78
N VAL A 188 -7.75 -3.49 -10.00
CA VAL A 188 -8.02 -4.91 -10.28
C VAL A 188 -6.96 -5.80 -9.62
N LEU A 189 -5.71 -5.34 -9.49
CA LEU A 189 -4.67 -6.07 -8.78
C LEU A 189 -5.01 -6.19 -7.29
N ALA A 190 -5.44 -5.09 -6.66
CA ALA A 190 -5.89 -5.11 -5.28
C ALA A 190 -7.06 -6.08 -5.07
N ALA A 191 -8.09 -6.00 -5.93
CA ALA A 191 -9.25 -6.91 -5.88
C ALA A 191 -8.83 -8.38 -6.06
N SER A 192 -7.94 -8.64 -7.02
CA SER A 192 -7.45 -9.99 -7.30
C SER A 192 -6.68 -10.57 -6.13
N ILE A 193 -5.80 -9.80 -5.49
CA ILE A 193 -5.04 -10.27 -4.33
C ILE A 193 -5.98 -10.52 -3.14
N LEU A 194 -6.96 -9.66 -2.90
CA LEU A 194 -7.97 -9.91 -1.87
C LEU A 194 -8.72 -11.22 -2.12
N ALA A 195 -9.14 -11.48 -3.36
CA ALA A 195 -9.78 -12.74 -3.74
C ALA A 195 -8.88 -13.96 -3.47
N LEU A 196 -7.58 -13.87 -3.80
CA LEU A 196 -6.61 -14.96 -3.56
C LEU A 196 -6.37 -15.23 -2.07
N HIS A 197 -6.43 -14.19 -1.24
CA HIS A 197 -6.34 -14.29 0.22
C HIS A 197 -7.67 -14.68 0.90
N LYS A 198 -8.70 -15.02 0.11
CA LYS A 198 -10.06 -15.34 0.58
C LYS A 198 -10.68 -14.22 1.43
N ALA A 199 -10.27 -12.97 1.18
CA ALA A 199 -10.81 -11.77 1.81
C ALA A 199 -12.09 -11.32 1.07
N VAL A 200 -13.06 -12.21 0.99
CA VAL A 200 -14.38 -11.99 0.36
C VAL A 200 -15.26 -11.16 1.31
N ASP A 201 -16.04 -10.21 0.78
CA ASP A 201 -16.89 -9.26 1.54
C ASP A 201 -16.14 -8.28 2.47
N VAL A 202 -14.83 -8.17 2.29
CA VAL A 202 -13.99 -7.27 3.08
C VAL A 202 -14.09 -5.86 2.51
N LYS A 203 -14.44 -4.89 3.35
CA LYS A 203 -14.44 -3.45 3.01
C LYS A 203 -13.02 -2.87 2.97
N ALA A 204 -12.13 -3.50 2.23
CA ALA A 204 -10.78 -3.01 2.01
C ALA A 204 -10.82 -1.74 1.14
N LYS A 205 -9.74 -0.96 1.22
CA LYS A 205 -9.57 0.27 0.43
C LYS A 205 -8.24 0.22 -0.29
N LEU A 206 -8.23 0.54 -1.57
CA LEU A 206 -7.00 0.89 -2.26
C LEU A 206 -6.75 2.38 -2.05
N VAL A 207 -5.72 2.67 -1.27
CA VAL A 207 -5.26 4.02 -0.98
C VAL A 207 -4.16 4.38 -1.97
N LEU A 208 -4.35 5.47 -2.72
CA LEU A 208 -3.39 5.98 -3.69
C LEU A 208 -3.01 7.42 -3.35
N GLN A 209 -1.72 7.76 -3.44
CA GLN A 209 -1.24 9.13 -3.25
C GLN A 209 -0.16 9.52 -4.26
N LYS A 210 -0.39 10.65 -4.95
CA LYS A 210 0.55 11.28 -5.90
C LYS A 210 0.68 12.76 -5.60
N GLY A 211 1.81 13.16 -5.03
CA GLY A 211 2.03 14.54 -4.59
C GLY A 211 0.96 14.97 -3.59
N LYS A 212 0.14 15.97 -3.94
CA LYS A 212 -0.93 16.46 -3.06
C LYS A 212 -2.27 15.75 -3.23
N PHE A 213 -2.38 14.85 -4.21
CA PHE A 213 -3.61 14.11 -4.49
C PHE A 213 -3.59 12.80 -3.71
N PHE A 214 -4.63 12.58 -2.92
CA PHE A 214 -4.92 11.35 -2.21
C PHE A 214 -6.29 10.87 -2.65
N THR A 215 -6.44 9.56 -2.80
CA THR A 215 -7.73 8.93 -3.05
C THR A 215 -7.76 7.58 -2.34
N SER A 216 -8.92 7.22 -1.83
CA SER A 216 -9.18 5.94 -1.19
C SER A 216 -10.44 5.34 -1.81
N VAL A 217 -10.27 4.25 -2.55
CA VAL A 217 -11.38 3.60 -3.27
C VAL A 217 -11.68 2.27 -2.61
N ALA A 218 -12.95 1.98 -2.33
CA ALA A 218 -13.37 0.67 -1.81
C ALA A 218 -13.07 -0.43 -2.84
N VAL A 219 -12.49 -1.53 -2.38
CA VAL A 219 -12.15 -2.70 -3.20
C VAL A 219 -12.80 -3.92 -2.58
N ASP A 220 -13.61 -4.61 -3.38
CA ASP A 220 -14.25 -5.86 -2.98
C ASP A 220 -13.51 -7.06 -3.59
N GLY A 221 -12.93 -7.89 -2.73
CA GLY A 221 -12.30 -9.15 -3.13
C GLY A 221 -13.30 -10.23 -3.56
N GLY A 222 -14.58 -10.09 -3.19
CA GLY A 222 -15.66 -11.00 -3.60
C GLY A 222 -16.16 -10.78 -5.02
N ALA A 223 -15.85 -9.64 -5.63
CA ALA A 223 -16.33 -9.30 -6.97
C ALA A 223 -15.66 -10.10 -8.10
N LEU A 224 -14.55 -10.80 -7.81
CA LEU A 224 -13.79 -11.59 -8.80
C LEU A 224 -13.71 -13.06 -8.41
N PRO A 225 -14.13 -13.98 -9.30
CA PRO A 225 -13.81 -15.40 -9.17
C PRO A 225 -12.30 -15.64 -9.04
N TRP A 226 -11.93 -16.60 -8.20
CA TRP A 226 -10.53 -16.91 -7.89
C TRP A 226 -9.65 -17.17 -9.13
N HIS A 227 -10.18 -17.85 -10.16
CA HIS A 227 -9.42 -18.18 -11.36
C HIS A 227 -9.13 -16.94 -12.22
N TYR A 228 -10.06 -15.97 -12.31
CA TYR A 228 -9.82 -14.69 -12.98
C TYR A 228 -8.84 -13.81 -12.20
N ALA A 229 -8.95 -13.79 -10.88
CA ALA A 229 -8.00 -13.10 -10.01
C ALA A 229 -6.58 -13.66 -10.18
N LYS A 230 -6.43 -14.98 -10.15
CA LYS A 230 -5.14 -15.66 -10.37
C LYS A 230 -4.57 -15.34 -11.76
N PHE A 231 -5.40 -15.47 -12.80
CA PHE A 231 -5.00 -15.17 -14.17
C PHE A 231 -4.45 -13.74 -14.30
N TYR A 232 -5.16 -12.76 -13.73
CA TYR A 232 -4.73 -11.38 -13.79
C TYR A 232 -3.40 -11.13 -13.05
N VAL A 233 -3.25 -11.67 -11.84
CA VAL A 233 -2.01 -11.57 -11.07
C VAL A 233 -0.83 -12.14 -11.86
N GLU A 234 -0.98 -13.29 -12.50
CA GLU A 234 0.08 -13.90 -13.31
C GLU A 234 0.41 -13.09 -14.57
N LEU A 235 -0.57 -12.45 -15.21
CA LEU A 235 -0.29 -11.53 -16.32
C LEU A 235 0.53 -10.31 -15.89
N VAL A 236 0.23 -9.74 -14.71
CA VAL A 236 1.02 -8.64 -14.14
C VAL A 236 2.43 -9.12 -13.81
N ARG A 237 2.58 -10.32 -13.23
CA ARG A 237 3.89 -10.92 -12.94
C ARG A 237 4.70 -11.17 -14.22
N ALA A 238 4.03 -11.50 -15.31
CA ALA A 238 4.62 -11.70 -16.64
C ALA A 238 4.96 -10.38 -17.36
N ASP A 239 4.63 -9.21 -16.79
CA ASP A 239 4.73 -7.90 -17.48
C ASP A 239 4.00 -7.90 -18.83
N SER A 240 2.84 -8.57 -18.86
CA SER A 240 2.08 -8.81 -20.08
C SER A 240 1.44 -7.53 -20.62
N ARG A 241 1.57 -7.31 -21.93
CA ARG A 241 0.82 -6.25 -22.64
C ARG A 241 -0.70 -6.44 -22.60
N TYR A 242 -1.17 -7.65 -22.28
CA TYR A 242 -2.61 -7.94 -22.15
C TYR A 242 -3.17 -7.50 -20.80
N ALA A 243 -2.33 -7.22 -19.80
CA ALA A 243 -2.77 -6.89 -18.45
C ALA A 243 -3.71 -5.69 -18.41
N GLU A 244 -3.50 -4.65 -19.22
CA GLU A 244 -4.39 -3.48 -19.26
C GLU A 244 -5.80 -3.82 -19.80
N ALA A 245 -5.86 -4.57 -20.90
CA ALA A 245 -7.12 -5.01 -21.50
C ALA A 245 -7.88 -5.97 -20.57
N VAL A 246 -7.17 -6.92 -19.96
CA VAL A 246 -7.75 -7.85 -18.98
C VAL A 246 -8.26 -7.10 -17.76
N ALA A 247 -7.49 -6.14 -17.22
CA ALA A 247 -7.94 -5.32 -16.10
C ALA A 247 -9.25 -4.57 -16.44
N SER A 248 -9.33 -3.96 -17.62
CA SER A 248 -10.52 -3.23 -18.05
C SER A 248 -11.73 -4.16 -18.21
N SER A 249 -11.52 -5.36 -18.73
CA SER A 249 -12.56 -6.39 -18.86
C SER A 249 -13.04 -6.86 -17.48
N LEU A 250 -12.11 -7.18 -16.57
CA LEU A 250 -12.43 -7.62 -15.21
C LEU A 250 -13.11 -6.52 -14.39
N LEU A 251 -12.73 -5.26 -14.57
CA LEU A 251 -13.46 -4.14 -13.96
C LEU A 251 -14.89 -4.04 -14.48
N THR A 252 -15.10 -4.27 -15.78
CA THR A 252 -16.45 -4.31 -16.35
C THR A 252 -17.24 -5.48 -15.76
N TYR A 253 -16.64 -6.66 -15.66
CA TYR A 253 -17.23 -7.84 -15.04
C TYR A 253 -17.66 -7.55 -13.59
N MET A 254 -16.76 -7.01 -12.76
CA MET A 254 -17.08 -6.60 -11.38
C MET A 254 -18.24 -5.62 -11.32
N ASN A 255 -18.27 -4.60 -12.21
CA ASN A 255 -19.37 -3.64 -12.28
C ASN A 255 -20.71 -4.29 -12.63
N LEU A 256 -20.70 -5.29 -13.53
CA LEU A 256 -21.90 -6.03 -13.91
C LEU A 256 -22.35 -7.04 -12.85
N THR A 257 -21.44 -7.56 -12.04
CA THR A 257 -21.76 -8.35 -10.84
C THR A 257 -22.66 -7.54 -9.89
N TYR A 258 -22.36 -6.26 -9.66
CA TYR A 258 -23.23 -5.39 -8.87
C TYR A 258 -24.61 -5.15 -9.49
N MET A 259 -24.75 -5.38 -10.81
CA MET A 259 -26.02 -5.29 -11.54
C MET A 259 -26.68 -6.67 -11.76
N ASN A 260 -26.17 -7.74 -11.13
CA ASN A 260 -26.63 -9.12 -11.26
C ASN A 260 -26.61 -9.70 -12.69
N THR A 261 -25.80 -9.18 -13.60
CA THR A 261 -25.77 -9.59 -15.02
C THR A 261 -24.56 -10.44 -15.41
N HIS A 262 -23.50 -10.51 -14.60
CA HIS A 262 -22.32 -11.40 -14.72
C HIS A 262 -21.93 -11.79 -16.17
N ASP A 263 -21.35 -10.87 -16.94
CA ASP A 263 -20.95 -11.13 -18.33
C ASP A 263 -19.42 -11.12 -18.53
N PRO A 264 -18.78 -12.30 -18.70
CA PRO A 264 -17.36 -12.42 -19.01
C PRO A 264 -17.03 -12.33 -20.52
N ALA A 265 -17.98 -12.01 -21.42
CA ALA A 265 -17.77 -12.05 -22.87
C ALA A 265 -16.50 -11.31 -23.35
N ARG A 266 -16.25 -10.11 -22.82
CA ARG A 266 -15.04 -9.32 -23.16
C ARG A 266 -13.75 -10.02 -22.73
N LEU A 267 -13.77 -10.74 -21.61
CA LEU A 267 -12.62 -11.52 -21.15
C LEU A 267 -12.37 -12.69 -22.09
N TYR A 268 -13.42 -13.40 -22.51
CA TYR A 268 -13.30 -14.50 -23.48
C TYR A 268 -12.75 -14.03 -24.83
N GLU A 269 -13.12 -12.85 -25.31
CA GLU A 269 -12.53 -12.28 -26.54
C GLU A 269 -11.01 -12.07 -26.40
N ILE A 270 -10.56 -11.56 -25.26
CA ILE A 270 -9.13 -11.37 -24.98
C ILE A 270 -8.42 -12.72 -24.88
N VAL A 271 -8.99 -13.66 -24.14
CA VAL A 271 -8.45 -15.03 -23.98
C VAL A 271 -8.34 -15.72 -25.34
N ARG A 272 -9.36 -15.63 -26.20
CA ARG A 272 -9.32 -16.15 -27.58
C ARG A 272 -8.18 -15.54 -28.39
N ASN A 273 -7.99 -14.22 -28.31
CA ASN A 273 -6.89 -13.54 -28.99
C ASN A 273 -5.51 -13.97 -28.46
N MET A 274 -5.40 -14.21 -27.14
CA MET A 274 -4.21 -14.78 -26.54
C MET A 274 -3.96 -16.22 -27.00
N THR A 275 -4.99 -17.05 -27.17
CA THR A 275 -4.85 -18.41 -27.72
C THR A 275 -4.28 -18.37 -29.14
N TYR A 276 -4.82 -17.53 -30.03
CA TYR A 276 -4.24 -17.36 -31.36
C TYR A 276 -2.78 -16.84 -31.33
N ALA A 277 -2.44 -16.00 -30.35
CA ALA A 277 -1.07 -15.55 -30.15
C ALA A 277 -0.17 -16.69 -29.64
N LYS A 278 -0.67 -17.57 -28.78
CA LYS A 278 0.02 -18.76 -28.27
C LYS A 278 0.38 -19.71 -29.41
N ASP A 279 -0.58 -20.04 -30.28
CA ASP A 279 -0.37 -20.93 -31.43
C ASP A 279 0.68 -20.40 -32.40
N ARG A 280 0.77 -19.06 -32.50
CA ARG A 280 1.76 -18.35 -33.32
C ARG A 280 3.08 -18.08 -32.59
N LYS A 281 3.28 -18.64 -31.39
CA LYS A 281 4.46 -18.43 -30.52
C LYS A 281 4.77 -16.95 -30.24
N LYS A 282 3.72 -16.14 -30.08
CA LYS A 282 3.80 -14.69 -29.79
C LYS A 282 3.56 -14.33 -28.33
N LEU A 283 3.25 -15.31 -27.49
CA LEU A 283 3.21 -15.15 -26.04
C LEU A 283 4.57 -15.52 -25.46
N SER A 284 4.97 -14.82 -24.40
CA SER A 284 6.04 -15.31 -23.52
C SER A 284 5.62 -16.63 -22.84
N GLU A 285 6.60 -17.38 -22.34
CA GLU A 285 6.36 -18.64 -21.62
C GLU A 285 5.40 -18.43 -20.43
N ARG A 286 5.59 -17.37 -19.64
CA ARG A 286 4.74 -17.04 -18.50
C ARG A 286 3.32 -16.65 -18.89
N GLU A 287 3.14 -15.90 -19.98
CA GLU A 287 1.81 -15.58 -20.50
C GLU A 287 1.10 -16.84 -21.01
N ALA A 288 1.83 -17.74 -21.68
CA ALA A 288 1.28 -18.99 -22.17
C ALA A 288 0.90 -19.93 -21.02
N GLU A 289 1.69 -19.97 -19.95
CA GLU A 289 1.39 -20.73 -18.73
C GLU A 289 0.13 -20.17 -18.03
N ALA A 290 0.08 -18.85 -17.80
CA ALA A 290 -1.09 -18.19 -17.20
C ALA A 290 -2.37 -18.46 -17.99
N LEU A 291 -2.31 -18.36 -19.33
CA LEU A 291 -3.42 -18.68 -20.21
C LEU A 291 -3.83 -20.16 -20.12
N SER A 292 -2.86 -21.07 -20.09
CA SER A 292 -3.15 -22.52 -20.04
C SER A 292 -3.87 -22.89 -18.75
N LEU A 293 -3.41 -22.37 -17.61
CA LEU A 293 -4.05 -22.58 -16.31
C LEU A 293 -5.49 -22.07 -16.28
N LEU A 294 -5.78 -20.92 -16.91
CA LEU A 294 -7.14 -20.43 -17.03
C LEU A 294 -8.01 -21.35 -17.88
N LEU A 295 -7.51 -21.76 -19.06
CA LEU A 295 -8.26 -22.64 -19.98
C LEU A 295 -8.52 -24.03 -19.39
N GLU A 296 -7.55 -24.59 -18.66
CA GLU A 296 -7.71 -25.86 -17.95
C GLU A 296 -8.81 -25.76 -16.88
N TYR A 297 -8.88 -24.64 -16.16
CA TYR A 297 -9.94 -24.40 -15.18
C TYR A 297 -11.31 -24.32 -15.86
N GLU A 298 -11.45 -23.50 -16.91
CA GLU A 298 -12.71 -23.30 -17.65
C GLU A 298 -13.20 -24.60 -18.33
N ALA A 299 -12.28 -25.42 -18.86
CA ALA A 299 -12.61 -26.72 -19.45
C ALA A 299 -12.97 -27.79 -18.41
N GLY A 300 -12.46 -27.65 -17.19
CA GLY A 300 -12.67 -28.58 -16.08
C GLY A 300 -14.06 -28.50 -15.42
N GLY A 301 -14.85 -27.46 -15.71
CA GLY A 301 -16.24 -27.33 -15.27
C GLY A 301 -16.46 -27.35 -13.76
N LYS A 302 -15.50 -26.90 -12.95
CA LYS A 302 -15.58 -26.89 -11.48
C LYS A 302 -15.93 -25.52 -10.90
#